data_AF-A0AA37NLJ5-F1
#
_entry.id   AF-A0AA37NLJ5-F1
#
_cell.length_a   1.000
_cell.length_b   1.000
_cell.length_c   1.000
_cell.angle_alpha   90.00
_cell.angle_beta   90.00
_cell.angle_gamma   90.00
#
_symmetry.space_group_name_H-M   'P 1'
#
loop_
_entity.id
_entity.type
_entity.pdbx_description
1 polymer ?
#
loop_
_entity_poly.entity_id
_entity_poly.type
_entity_poly.pdbx_seq_one_letter_code
_entity_poly.pdbx_strand_id
1 'polypeptide(L)'
;MRIPSSLAAFAVCILMAFSHAFPMRAGERALQTPSQPADSALTAYYKLCKAHRADAEAPAMCDTLFRRAEAARNVRMQAIALCVRLDHFYYKNDRAEILEGVKRVQEFCRRHPKEDLRYFYYFVWSSRLITYYIKQNQSNTAIYETRKMLAEAEDDDYPEGVASCYRMLGNLYLTQGA
;
A
#
# COMPACT_ATOMS: atom_id res chain seq x y z
N MET A 1 0.66 -15.21 -49.01
CA MET A 1 0.21 -13.81 -48.82
C MET A 1 0.98 -13.24 -47.63
N ARG A 2 1.83 -12.23 -47.85
CA ARG A 2 2.61 -11.58 -46.80
C ARG A 2 1.76 -10.47 -46.16
N ILE A 3 1.57 -10.55 -44.84
CA ILE A 3 0.93 -9.50 -44.05
C ILE A 3 1.86 -8.27 -44.07
N PRO A 4 1.39 -7.06 -44.42
CA PRO A 4 2.25 -5.89 -44.48
C PRO A 4 2.68 -5.49 -43.07
N SER A 5 3.98 -5.24 -42.91
CA SER A 5 4.70 -4.94 -41.66
C SER A 5 4.24 -3.67 -40.92
N SER A 6 3.31 -2.91 -41.47
CA SER A 6 2.73 -1.72 -40.84
C SER A 6 1.60 -2.02 -39.85
N LEU A 7 0.90 -3.16 -39.99
CA LEU A 7 -0.18 -3.55 -39.08
C LEU A 7 0.33 -4.10 -37.74
N ALA A 8 1.46 -4.79 -37.74
CA ALA A 8 2.12 -5.27 -36.52
C ALA A 8 2.70 -4.11 -35.69
N ALA A 9 3.25 -3.09 -36.36
CA ALA A 9 3.78 -1.89 -35.68
C ALA A 9 2.66 -1.06 -35.02
N PHE A 10 1.47 -0.98 -35.64
CA PHE A 10 0.32 -0.27 -35.07
C PHE A 10 -0.26 -0.96 -33.82
N ALA A 11 -0.29 -2.29 -33.80
CA ALA A 11 -0.74 -3.06 -32.63
C ALA A 11 0.20 -2.90 -31.42
N VAL A 12 1.51 -2.80 -31.65
CA VAL A 12 2.52 -2.60 -30.58
C VAL A 12 2.47 -1.17 -30.01
N CYS A 13 2.17 -0.16 -30.84
CA CYS A 13 2.01 1.23 -30.37
C CYS A 13 0.74 1.44 -29.55
N ILE A 14 -0.36 0.72 -29.83
CA ILE A 14 -1.59 0.78 -29.04
C ILE A 14 -1.38 0.15 -27.65
N LEU A 15 -0.54 -0.89 -27.53
CA LEU A 15 -0.22 -1.52 -26.25
C LEU A 15 0.74 -0.68 -25.38
N MET A 16 1.66 0.08 -25.98
CA MET A 16 2.55 1.01 -25.23
C MET A 16 1.90 2.34 -24.84
N ALA A 17 0.79 2.73 -25.47
CA ALA A 17 0.06 3.93 -25.09
C ALA A 17 -0.78 3.75 -23.80
N PHE A 18 -1.13 2.50 -23.45
CA PHE A 18 -1.89 2.20 -22.22
C PHE A 18 -1.03 2.11 -20.95
N SER A 19 0.30 1.98 -21.06
CA SER A 19 1.20 1.89 -19.90
C SER A 19 1.57 3.24 -19.28
N HIS A 20 1.23 4.37 -19.91
CA HIS A 20 1.54 5.71 -19.39
C HIS A 20 0.32 6.49 -18.88
N ALA A 21 -0.86 5.88 -18.88
CA ALA A 21 -2.12 6.52 -18.44
C ALA A 21 -2.81 5.80 -17.28
N PHE A 22 -2.07 5.05 -16.47
CA PHE A 22 -2.48 4.77 -15.08
C PHE A 22 -1.75 5.73 -14.14
N PRO A 23 -2.24 6.99 -14.00
CA PRO A 23 -1.86 7.76 -12.83
C PRO A 23 -2.36 6.99 -11.60
N MET A 24 -1.63 7.14 -10.50
CA MET A 24 -1.93 6.76 -9.11
C MET A 24 -3.29 7.29 -8.60
N ARG A 25 -4.39 7.03 -9.32
CA ARG A 25 -5.73 7.52 -9.02
C ARG A 25 -6.50 6.60 -8.09
N ALA A 26 -6.04 5.37 -7.83
CA ALA A 26 -6.74 4.46 -6.91
C ALA A 26 -6.76 5.01 -5.47
N GLY A 27 -5.63 5.59 -5.01
CA GLY A 27 -5.54 6.20 -3.68
C GLY A 27 -6.35 7.50 -3.53
N GLU A 28 -6.41 8.32 -4.58
CA GLU A 28 -7.14 9.60 -4.56
C GLU A 28 -8.65 9.44 -4.82
N ARG A 29 -9.07 8.52 -5.70
CA ARG A 29 -10.50 8.25 -5.96
C ARG A 29 -11.22 7.68 -4.75
N ALA A 30 -10.51 6.94 -3.89
CA ALA A 30 -11.06 6.44 -2.64
C ALA A 30 -11.55 7.53 -1.66
N LEU A 31 -11.14 8.79 -1.84
CA LEU A 31 -11.52 9.92 -0.98
C LEU A 31 -12.58 10.86 -1.61
N GLN A 32 -13.03 10.63 -2.85
CA GLN A 32 -13.79 11.62 -3.63
C GLN A 32 -15.32 11.44 -3.61
N THR A 33 -15.89 10.76 -2.61
CA THR A 33 -17.35 10.71 -2.41
C THR A 33 -17.78 11.84 -1.49
N PRO A 34 -18.88 12.59 -1.75
CA PRO A 34 -19.36 13.63 -0.83
C PRO A 34 -19.56 13.04 0.56
N SER A 35 -18.78 13.51 1.53
CA SER A 35 -18.62 12.84 2.81
C SER A 35 -19.50 13.49 3.89
N GLN A 36 -20.07 12.70 4.81
CA GLN A 36 -20.86 13.26 5.91
C GLN A 36 -20.00 14.16 6.82
N PRO A 37 -20.57 15.06 7.65
CA PRO A 37 -19.79 15.94 8.52
C PRO A 37 -18.80 15.19 9.44
N ALA A 38 -19.17 14.00 9.92
CA ALA A 38 -18.28 13.13 10.69
C ALA A 38 -17.07 12.66 9.87
N ASP A 39 -17.25 12.34 8.60
CA ASP A 39 -16.16 11.98 7.69
C ASP A 39 -15.24 13.18 7.39
N SER A 40 -15.79 14.39 7.34
CA SER A 40 -15.01 15.63 7.17
C SER A 40 -14.11 15.89 8.39
N ALA A 41 -14.62 15.74 9.61
CA ALA A 41 -13.85 15.91 10.84
C ALA A 41 -12.76 14.85 11.00
N LEU A 42 -13.06 13.58 10.69
CA LEU A 42 -12.06 12.50 10.68
C LEU A 42 -10.97 12.77 9.63
N THR A 43 -11.36 13.22 8.44
CA THR A 43 -10.42 13.57 7.37
C THR A 43 -9.49 14.72 7.77
N ALA A 44 -10.02 15.75 8.44
CA ALA A 44 -9.21 16.85 8.97
C ALA A 44 -8.21 16.36 10.03
N TYR A 45 -8.65 15.50 10.96
CA TYR A 45 -7.77 14.96 11.98
C TYR A 45 -6.71 14.00 11.41
N TYR A 46 -7.05 13.19 10.41
CA TYR A 46 -6.09 12.39 9.65
C TYR A 46 -4.99 13.25 8.99
N LYS A 47 -5.36 14.38 8.38
CA LYS A 47 -4.37 15.32 7.81
C LYS A 47 -3.42 15.84 8.89
N LEU A 48 -3.93 16.12 10.09
CA LEU A 48 -3.12 16.51 11.25
C LEU A 48 -2.15 15.39 11.65
N CYS A 49 -2.62 14.14 11.80
CA CYS A 49 -1.76 12.99 12.09
C CYS A 49 -0.61 12.85 11.07
N LYS A 50 -0.90 13.05 9.78
CA LYS A 50 0.14 12.98 8.73
C LYS A 50 1.15 14.11 8.78
N ALA A 51 0.71 15.32 9.14
CA ALA A 51 1.61 16.47 9.27
C ALA A 51 2.60 16.28 10.42
N HIS A 52 2.12 15.70 11.54
CA HIS A 52 2.90 15.45 12.74
C HIS A 52 3.51 14.05 12.79
N ARG A 53 3.64 13.35 11.66
CA ARG A 53 4.07 11.94 11.64
C ARG A 53 5.46 11.69 12.22
N ALA A 54 6.32 12.71 12.26
CA ALA A 54 7.69 12.59 12.77
C ALA A 54 7.76 12.82 14.29
N ASP A 55 6.74 13.46 14.85
CA ASP A 55 6.72 13.94 16.24
C ASP A 55 6.56 12.76 17.21
N ALA A 56 7.03 12.92 18.45
CA ALA A 56 6.97 11.86 19.46
C ALA A 56 5.53 11.44 19.80
N GLU A 57 4.58 12.37 19.65
CA GLU A 57 3.17 12.20 19.94
C GLU A 57 2.40 11.51 18.81
N ALA A 58 3.01 11.33 17.63
CA ALA A 58 2.34 10.80 16.44
C ALA A 58 1.60 9.46 16.69
N PRO A 59 2.17 8.48 17.42
CA PRO A 59 1.46 7.23 17.71
C PRO A 59 0.18 7.47 18.53
N ALA A 60 0.22 8.34 19.54
CA ALA A 60 -0.94 8.67 20.37
C ALA A 60 -2.02 9.44 19.58
N MET A 61 -1.61 10.30 18.64
CA MET A 61 -2.53 10.95 17.71
C MET A 61 -3.23 9.92 16.82
N CYS A 62 -2.50 8.94 16.30
CA CYS A 62 -3.08 7.87 15.49
C CYS A 62 -4.05 6.98 16.29
N ASP A 63 -3.73 6.67 17.55
CA ASP A 63 -4.62 5.93 18.46
C ASP A 63 -5.92 6.72 18.75
N THR A 64 -5.82 8.05 18.77
CA THR A 64 -6.98 8.92 18.89
C THR A 64 -7.81 8.93 17.60
N LEU A 65 -7.18 8.99 16.43
CA LEU A 65 -7.87 8.88 15.14
C LEU A 65 -8.61 7.54 15.03
N PHE A 66 -7.96 6.44 15.43
CA PHE A 66 -8.55 5.10 15.42
C PHE A 66 -9.83 5.04 16.26
N ARG A 67 -9.79 5.49 17.52
CA ARG A 67 -10.97 5.51 18.41
C ARG A 67 -12.09 6.41 17.90
N ARG A 68 -11.75 7.57 17.31
CA ARG A 68 -12.75 8.45 16.70
C ARG A 68 -13.41 7.81 15.47
N ALA A 69 -12.62 7.12 14.65
CA ALA A 69 -13.12 6.38 13.50
C ALA A 69 -14.01 5.21 13.92
N GLU A 70 -13.65 4.50 15.00
CA GLU A 70 -14.48 3.44 15.60
C GLU A 70 -15.83 3.98 16.05
N ALA A 71 -15.85 5.09 16.80
CA ALA A 71 -17.08 5.74 17.25
C ALA A 71 -17.98 6.19 16.09
N ALA A 72 -17.38 6.56 14.95
CA ALA A 72 -18.09 6.90 13.72
C ALA A 72 -18.42 5.68 12.83
N ARG A 73 -18.07 4.46 13.25
CA ARG A 73 -18.18 3.22 12.46
C ARG A 73 -17.45 3.29 11.11
N ASN A 74 -16.40 4.08 11.01
CA ASN A 74 -15.59 4.25 9.81
C ASN A 74 -14.39 3.27 9.85
N VAL A 75 -14.63 2.02 9.45
CA VAL A 75 -13.60 0.96 9.48
C VAL A 75 -12.42 1.27 8.56
N ARG A 76 -12.68 1.89 7.40
CA ARG A 76 -11.62 2.34 6.49
C ARG A 76 -10.68 3.34 7.15
N MET A 77 -11.20 4.31 7.90
CA MET A 77 -10.39 5.29 8.62
C MET A 77 -9.62 4.66 9.79
N GLN A 78 -10.15 3.61 10.43
CA GLN A 78 -9.39 2.82 11.40
C GLN A 78 -8.16 2.16 10.76
N ALA A 79 -8.31 1.54 9.58
CA ALA A 79 -7.18 0.98 8.82
C ALA A 79 -6.16 2.07 8.44
N ILE A 80 -6.64 3.25 7.99
CA ILE A 80 -5.77 4.40 7.70
C ILE A 80 -4.99 4.83 8.95
N ALA A 81 -5.63 4.91 10.13
CA ALA A 81 -4.97 5.29 11.37
C ALA A 81 -3.83 4.33 11.74
N LEU A 82 -4.04 3.03 11.56
CA LEU A 82 -2.99 2.02 11.78
C LEU A 82 -1.83 2.17 10.78
N CYS A 83 -2.12 2.43 9.50
CA CYS A 83 -1.09 2.69 8.50
C CYS A 83 -0.26 3.95 8.81
N VAL A 84 -0.90 5.06 9.22
CA VAL A 84 -0.19 6.30 9.58
C VAL A 84 0.65 6.10 10.85
N ARG A 85 0.17 5.30 11.81
CA ARG A 85 0.98 4.91 12.97
C ARG A 85 2.22 4.13 12.55
N LEU A 86 2.08 3.15 11.66
CA LEU A 86 3.20 2.40 11.11
C LEU A 86 4.20 3.31 10.37
N ASP A 87 3.72 4.32 9.63
CA ASP A 87 4.57 5.28 8.94
C ASP A 87 5.56 5.98 9.89
N HIS A 88 5.13 6.33 11.10
CA HIS A 88 5.99 6.94 12.13
C HIS A 88 7.27 6.11 12.36
N PHE A 89 7.10 4.81 12.60
CA PHE A 89 8.19 3.89 12.90
C PHE A 89 8.99 3.51 11.66
N TYR A 90 8.31 3.38 10.52
CA TYR A 90 8.96 3.14 9.23
C TYR A 90 9.98 4.22 8.89
N TYR A 91 9.63 5.50 9.04
CA TYR A 91 10.57 6.59 8.76
C TYR A 91 11.69 6.73 9.81
N LYS A 92 11.53 6.12 10.99
CA LYS A 92 12.57 6.02 12.03
C LYS A 92 13.45 4.77 11.90
N ASN A 93 13.21 3.92 10.90
CA ASN A 93 13.90 2.63 10.71
C ASN A 93 13.81 1.68 11.92
N ASP A 94 12.74 1.79 12.71
CA ASP A 94 12.51 0.90 13.85
C ASP A 94 11.98 -0.46 13.37
N ARG A 95 12.89 -1.44 13.26
CA ARG A 95 12.56 -2.78 12.74
C ARG A 95 11.45 -3.47 13.53
N ALA A 96 11.48 -3.38 14.85
CA ALA A 96 10.56 -4.11 15.71
C ALA A 96 9.14 -3.56 15.54
N GLU A 97 9.01 -2.24 15.58
CA GLU A 97 7.72 -1.56 15.41
C GLU A 97 7.19 -1.65 13.97
N ILE A 98 8.06 -1.71 12.95
CA ILE A 98 7.62 -1.98 11.57
C ILE A 98 6.98 -3.37 11.45
N LEU A 99 7.64 -4.40 11.99
CA LEU A 99 7.13 -5.78 11.95
C LEU A 99 5.81 -5.92 12.71
N GLU A 100 5.73 -5.32 13.90
CA GLU A 100 4.49 -5.27 14.66
C GLU A 100 3.38 -4.55 13.87
N GLY A 101 3.66 -3.34 13.38
CA GLY A 101 2.63 -2.52 12.77
C GLY A 101 2.07 -3.12 11.47
N VAL A 102 2.92 -3.79 10.69
CA VAL A 102 2.48 -4.57 9.52
C VAL A 102 1.53 -5.67 9.94
N LYS A 103 1.91 -6.48 10.95
CA LYS A 103 1.05 -7.54 11.50
C LYS A 103 -0.28 -6.97 11.99
N ARG A 104 -0.26 -5.87 12.74
CA ARG A 104 -1.45 -5.22 13.29
C ARG A 104 -2.42 -4.76 12.19
N VAL A 105 -1.91 -4.15 11.12
CA VAL A 105 -2.75 -3.74 9.97
C VAL A 105 -3.33 -4.97 9.27
N GLN A 106 -2.51 -6.00 9.03
CA GLN A 106 -2.94 -7.23 8.36
C GLN A 106 -4.04 -7.97 9.14
N GLU A 107 -3.84 -8.15 10.45
CA GLU A 107 -4.85 -8.74 11.34
C GLU A 107 -6.12 -7.89 11.41
N PHE A 108 -6.01 -6.57 11.40
CA PHE A 108 -7.17 -5.69 11.36
C PHE A 108 -7.97 -5.88 10.06
N CYS A 109 -7.32 -5.93 8.90
CA CYS A 109 -8.00 -6.14 7.62
C CYS A 109 -8.70 -7.50 7.58
N ARG A 110 -8.04 -8.58 8.01
CA ARG A 110 -8.62 -9.93 8.05
C ARG A 110 -9.82 -10.06 8.99
N ARG A 111 -9.86 -9.29 10.09
CA ARG A 111 -11.02 -9.25 11.01
C ARG A 111 -12.24 -8.52 10.45
N HIS A 112 -12.09 -7.81 9.33
CA HIS A 112 -13.17 -7.06 8.68
C HIS A 112 -13.37 -7.50 7.22
N PRO A 113 -13.69 -8.78 6.95
CA PRO A 113 -13.77 -9.31 5.59
C PRO A 113 -14.93 -8.74 4.76
N LYS A 114 -15.89 -8.07 5.41
CA LYS A 114 -17.00 -7.36 4.73
C LYS A 114 -16.57 -6.00 4.16
N GLU A 115 -15.42 -5.49 4.57
CA GLU A 115 -14.87 -4.22 4.13
C GLU A 115 -13.80 -4.46 3.06
N ASP A 116 -13.77 -3.63 2.01
CA ASP A 116 -12.71 -3.71 0.99
C ASP A 116 -11.40 -3.07 1.52
N LEU A 117 -10.68 -3.83 2.34
CA LEU A 117 -9.43 -3.40 2.99
C LEU A 117 -8.17 -4.06 2.41
N ARG A 118 -8.29 -4.86 1.36
CA ARG A 118 -7.17 -5.57 0.71
C ARG A 118 -6.05 -4.61 0.31
N TYR A 119 -6.40 -3.41 -0.15
CA TYR A 119 -5.43 -2.36 -0.44
C TYR A 119 -4.48 -2.11 0.75
N PHE A 120 -5.00 -1.92 1.96
CA PHE A 120 -4.17 -1.62 3.14
C PHE A 120 -3.30 -2.81 3.54
N TYR A 121 -3.86 -4.02 3.47
CA TYR A 121 -3.17 -5.28 3.75
C TYR A 121 -1.89 -5.44 2.92
N TYR A 122 -2.02 -5.32 1.59
CA TYR A 122 -0.91 -5.49 0.65
C TYR A 122 0.00 -4.24 0.58
N PHE A 123 -0.56 -3.06 0.85
CA PHE A 123 0.22 -1.82 0.93
C PHE A 123 1.27 -1.87 2.04
N VAL A 124 0.92 -2.28 3.26
CA VAL A 124 1.89 -2.30 4.37
C VAL A 124 2.97 -3.36 4.15
N TRP A 125 2.64 -4.49 3.51
CA TRP A 125 3.62 -5.51 3.18
C TRP A 125 4.61 -5.02 2.13
N SER A 126 4.12 -4.52 0.99
CA SER A 126 4.98 -4.04 -0.10
C SER A 126 5.73 -2.75 0.23
N SER A 127 4.98 -1.73 0.66
CA SER A 127 5.46 -0.34 0.72
C SER A 127 6.07 0.04 2.07
N ARG A 128 5.97 -0.82 3.09
CA ARG A 128 6.62 -0.63 4.40
C ARG A 128 7.59 -1.75 4.69
N LEU A 129 7.15 -3.00 4.74
CA LEU A 129 8.01 -4.11 5.12
C LEU A 129 9.09 -4.41 4.07
N ILE A 130 8.68 -4.72 2.83
CA ILE A 130 9.64 -5.09 1.79
C ILE A 130 10.51 -3.90 1.42
N THR A 131 9.92 -2.70 1.29
CA THR A 131 10.68 -1.48 1.01
C THR A 131 11.69 -1.17 2.12
N TYR A 132 11.38 -1.46 3.39
CA TYR A 132 12.36 -1.37 4.48
C TYR A 132 13.55 -2.30 4.23
N TYR A 133 13.31 -3.59 3.92
CA TYR A 133 14.41 -4.52 3.62
C TYR A 133 15.27 -4.09 2.43
N ILE A 134 14.66 -3.53 1.39
CA ILE A 134 15.38 -2.96 0.25
C ILE A 134 16.31 -1.82 0.71
N LYS A 135 15.80 -0.88 1.51
CA LYS A 135 16.61 0.25 2.03
C LYS A 135 17.76 -0.19 2.92
N GLN A 136 17.61 -1.31 3.62
CA GLN A 136 18.65 -1.88 4.47
C GLN A 136 19.64 -2.79 3.70
N ASN A 137 19.59 -2.80 2.36
CA ASN A 137 20.38 -3.69 1.49
C ASN A 137 20.18 -5.19 1.80
N GLN A 138 19.01 -5.57 2.34
CA GLN A 138 18.66 -6.96 2.64
C GLN A 138 17.90 -7.58 1.46
N SER A 139 18.53 -7.62 0.29
CA SER A 139 17.88 -8.02 -0.97
C SER A 139 17.33 -9.44 -0.95
N ASN A 140 18.02 -10.38 -0.31
CA ASN A 140 17.52 -11.76 -0.16
C ASN A 140 16.23 -11.83 0.66
N THR A 141 16.16 -11.08 1.77
CA THR A 141 14.96 -10.97 2.60
C THR A 141 13.82 -10.28 1.84
N ALA A 142 14.14 -9.23 1.08
CA ALA A 142 13.15 -8.54 0.25
C ALA A 142 12.56 -9.45 -0.85
N ILE A 143 13.39 -10.25 -1.52
CA ILE A 143 12.92 -11.25 -2.50
C ILE A 143 12.03 -12.28 -1.83
N TYR A 144 12.46 -12.82 -0.68
CA TYR A 144 11.69 -13.81 0.07
C TYR A 144 10.30 -13.28 0.42
N GLU A 145 10.22 -12.09 1.03
CA GLU A 145 8.95 -11.47 1.39
C GLU A 145 8.09 -11.13 0.17
N THR A 146 8.70 -10.69 -0.95
CA THR A 146 7.97 -10.39 -2.19
C THR A 146 7.35 -11.65 -2.79
N ARG A 147 8.08 -12.79 -2.79
CA ARG A 147 7.55 -14.07 -3.27
C ARG A 147 6.44 -14.60 -2.38
N LYS A 148 6.58 -14.44 -1.06
CA LYS A 148 5.53 -14.79 -0.10
C LYS A 148 4.26 -13.96 -0.32
N MET A 149 4.41 -12.64 -0.49
CA MET A 149 3.29 -11.76 -0.82
C MET A 149 2.67 -12.11 -2.18
N LEU A 150 3.47 -12.50 -3.17
CA LEU A 150 2.98 -12.91 -4.50
C LEU A 150 2.06 -14.12 -4.39
N ALA A 151 2.52 -15.17 -3.71
CA ALA A 151 1.74 -16.40 -3.54
C ALA A 151 0.40 -16.12 -2.83
N GLU A 152 0.40 -15.27 -1.80
CA GLU A 152 -0.84 -14.89 -1.11
C GLU A 152 -1.76 -14.01 -1.96
N ALA A 153 -1.20 -13.07 -2.74
CA ALA A 153 -1.98 -12.23 -3.64
C ALA A 153 -2.60 -13.00 -4.82
N GLU A 154 -1.94 -14.08 -5.27
CA GLU A 154 -2.48 -15.02 -6.25
C GLU A 154 -3.64 -15.84 -5.66
N ASP A 155 -3.49 -16.35 -4.44
CA ASP A 155 -4.56 -17.09 -3.72
C ASP A 155 -5.78 -16.21 -3.41
N ASP A 156 -5.55 -14.94 -3.10
CA ASP A 156 -6.60 -13.95 -2.82
C ASP A 156 -7.28 -13.37 -4.08
N ASP A 157 -6.88 -13.80 -5.29
CA ASP A 157 -7.30 -13.22 -6.58
C ASP A 157 -7.16 -11.69 -6.60
N TYR A 158 -6.02 -11.17 -6.13
CA TYR A 158 -5.76 -9.73 -6.00
C TYR A 158 -4.74 -9.22 -7.04
N PRO A 159 -5.19 -8.86 -8.27
CA PRO A 159 -4.30 -8.56 -9.39
C PRO A 159 -3.40 -7.36 -9.15
N GLU A 160 -3.84 -6.35 -8.39
CA GLU A 160 -3.00 -5.21 -8.01
C GLU A 160 -1.81 -5.63 -7.13
N GLY A 161 -2.02 -6.60 -6.23
CA GLY A 161 -0.97 -7.18 -5.40
C GLY A 161 0.04 -7.96 -6.24
N VAL A 162 -0.46 -8.83 -7.13
CA VAL A 162 0.35 -9.62 -8.07
C VAL A 162 1.22 -8.71 -8.95
N ALA A 163 0.63 -7.70 -9.57
CA ALA A 163 1.36 -6.73 -10.40
C ALA A 163 2.43 -5.98 -9.61
N SER A 164 2.13 -5.60 -8.35
CA SER A 164 3.11 -4.95 -7.47
C SER A 164 4.29 -5.87 -7.18
N CYS A 165 4.05 -7.16 -6.90
CA CYS A 165 5.10 -8.15 -6.65
C CYS A 165 6.01 -8.36 -7.86
N TYR A 166 5.48 -8.52 -9.07
CA TYR A 166 6.31 -8.69 -10.27
C TYR A 166 7.19 -7.48 -10.54
N ARG A 167 6.66 -6.26 -10.38
CA ARG A 167 7.44 -5.03 -10.49
C ARG A 167 8.58 -4.98 -9.47
N MET A 168 8.31 -5.37 -8.23
CA MET A 168 9.33 -5.39 -7.17
C MET A 168 10.40 -6.45 -7.42
N LEU A 169 10.03 -7.67 -7.83
CA LEU A 169 10.99 -8.72 -8.20
C LEU A 169 11.87 -8.30 -9.39
N GLY A 170 11.28 -7.70 -10.42
CA GLY A 170 12.02 -7.17 -11.56
C GLY A 170 13.10 -6.17 -11.13
N ASN A 171 12.72 -5.19 -10.30
CA ASN A 171 13.67 -4.21 -9.78
C ASN A 171 14.77 -4.86 -8.92
N LEU A 172 14.40 -5.79 -8.03
CA LEU A 172 15.34 -6.49 -7.14
C LEU A 172 16.38 -7.34 -7.87
N TYR A 173 16.01 -7.93 -9.01
CA TYR A 173 16.94 -8.72 -9.82
C TYR A 173 17.84 -7.84 -10.70
N LEU A 174 17.31 -6.73 -11.24
CA LEU A 174 18.10 -5.79 -12.02
C LEU A 174 19.19 -5.12 -11.17
N THR A 175 18.91 -4.80 -9.91
CA THR A 175 19.90 -4.17 -9.02
C THR A 175 20.94 -5.12 -8.44
N GLN A 176 20.72 -6.44 -8.50
CA GLN A 176 21.70 -7.45 -8.07
C GLN A 176 22.70 -7.83 -9.16
N GLY A 177 22.34 -7.61 -10.43
CA GLY A 177 23.20 -7.89 -11.58
C GLY A 177 24.05 -6.71 -12.07
N ALA A 178 24.02 -5.57 -11.36
CA ALA A 178 24.71 -4.32 -11.70
C ALA A 178 25.98 -4.12 -10.86
#